data_AF-A0A4R0GXH9-F1
#
_entry.id   AF-A0A4R0GXH9-F1
#
_cell.length_a   1.000
_cell.length_b   1.000
_cell.length_c   1.000
_cell.angle_alpha   90.00
_cell.angle_beta   90.00
_cell.angle_gamma   90.00
#
_symmetry.space_group_name_H-M   'P 1'
#
loop_
_entity.id
_entity.type
_entity.pdbx_description
1 polymer ?
#
loop_
_entity_poly.entity_id
_entity_poly.type
_entity_poly.pdbx_seq_one_letter_code
_entity_poly.pdbx_strand_id
1 'polypeptide(L)'
;MVSDGAEPRAQAARAMVAQDARWIADAMMSTSNHKSGSGWLPLVLIGHSSRIVYEGSILLRSSDPAAGKPLLAALLDDRYGETIERSRHAGKLLDDTLKSYAQLKDEMSAFYLAHHDEFSGNAVWFARWLETDLGLYCAPSGRILGNNVTGHFRAGLSSATSLAQMGRQLFEVAEEQGGALSVLAAAAGDATPPTSTFDYANLGRMVGKDRKALAYLAKRYDPVLPVESKLLLLMVEAEINTTDVVLPLIERGHEEAVFRARMISTYHALRAVEEMLNADPSADSPATIRVRSLLDESSTRGLLDDRGVRQVRNRCMHYEIRSRSLALDAAMPMFGIVEALWDRTFDELNVIVRAISGRLAEALSLWRV
;
A
#
# COMPACT_ATOMS: atom_id res chain seq x y z
N MET A 1 1.14 11.06 35.81
CA MET A 1 1.68 9.97 34.99
C MET A 1 1.70 8.72 35.84
N VAL A 2 0.70 7.85 35.70
CA VAL A 2 0.80 6.50 36.25
C VAL A 2 1.67 5.75 35.25
N SER A 3 2.87 5.34 35.65
CA SER A 3 3.63 4.39 34.83
C SER A 3 2.87 3.07 34.88
N ASP A 4 2.01 2.83 33.89
CA ASP A 4 1.61 1.47 33.58
C ASP A 4 2.91 0.70 33.43
N GLY A 5 3.18 -0.26 34.32
CA GLY A 5 4.33 -1.16 34.28
C GLY A 5 4.26 -2.13 33.10
N ALA A 6 3.87 -1.62 31.93
CA ALA A 6 3.76 -2.36 30.70
C ALA A 6 5.15 -2.80 30.26
N GLU A 7 5.24 -4.09 29.93
CA GLU A 7 6.42 -4.69 29.35
C GLU A 7 6.93 -3.84 28.16
N PRO A 8 8.24 -3.52 28.06
CA PRO A 8 8.78 -2.64 27.01
C PRO A 8 8.35 -3.00 25.58
N ARG A 9 8.15 -4.30 25.32
CA ARG A 9 7.62 -4.83 24.05
C ARG A 9 6.21 -4.36 23.73
N ALA A 10 5.33 -4.39 24.73
CA ALA A 10 3.97 -3.93 24.57
C ALA A 10 3.89 -2.41 24.38
N GLN A 11 4.76 -1.66 25.05
CA GLN A 11 4.88 -0.23 24.83
C GLN A 11 5.35 0.09 23.41
N ALA A 12 6.41 -0.58 22.94
CA ALA A 12 6.90 -0.42 21.57
C ALA A 12 5.83 -0.78 20.52
N ALA A 13 5.14 -1.92 20.69
CA ALA A 13 4.07 -2.35 19.79
C ALA A 13 2.96 -1.30 19.65
N ARG A 14 2.48 -0.75 20.77
CA ARG A 14 1.45 0.30 20.76
C ARG A 14 1.95 1.61 20.19
N ALA A 15 3.19 1.98 20.50
CA ALA A 15 3.81 3.19 19.95
C ALA A 15 3.94 3.10 18.42
N MET A 16 4.35 1.95 17.87
CA MET A 16 4.42 1.73 16.42
C MET A 16 3.05 1.86 15.75
N VAL A 17 1.99 1.27 16.35
CA VAL A 17 0.61 1.45 15.85
C VAL A 17 0.20 2.92 15.86
N ALA A 18 0.45 3.62 16.97
CA ALA A 18 0.07 5.02 17.10
C ALA A 18 0.84 5.93 16.12
N GLN A 19 2.13 5.68 15.92
CA GLN A 19 2.96 6.37 14.92
C GLN A 19 2.40 6.19 13.49
N ASP A 20 2.06 4.95 13.10
CA ASP A 20 1.49 4.65 11.78
C ASP A 20 0.11 5.29 11.62
N ALA A 21 -0.76 5.16 12.63
CA ALA A 21 -2.10 5.72 12.62
C ALA A 21 -2.07 7.26 12.53
N ARG A 22 -1.15 7.89 13.28
CA ARG A 22 -0.95 9.33 13.24
C ARG A 22 -0.45 9.79 11.89
N TRP A 23 0.59 9.13 11.38
CA TRP A 23 1.20 9.45 10.09
C TRP A 23 0.16 9.44 8.96
N ILE A 24 -0.62 8.36 8.84
CA ILE A 24 -1.59 8.24 7.75
C ILE A 24 -2.77 9.20 7.92
N ALA A 25 -3.22 9.46 9.16
CA ALA A 25 -4.28 10.43 9.42
C ALA A 25 -3.84 11.86 9.06
N ASP A 26 -2.64 12.27 9.47
CA ASP A 26 -2.07 13.57 9.12
C ASP A 26 -1.89 13.70 7.59
N ALA A 27 -1.40 12.64 6.93
CA ALA A 27 -1.26 12.58 5.48
C ALA A 27 -2.59 12.74 4.75
N MET A 28 -3.65 12.06 5.19
CA MET A 28 -4.99 12.15 4.60
C MET A 28 -5.63 13.52 4.85
N MET A 29 -5.50 14.07 6.06
CA MET A 29 -6.02 15.40 6.41
C MET A 29 -5.35 16.51 5.58
N SER A 30 -4.03 16.40 5.36
CA SER A 30 -3.27 17.35 4.54
C SER A 30 -3.71 17.43 3.08
N THR A 31 -4.43 16.43 2.56
CA THR A 31 -4.91 16.47 1.17
C THR A 31 -5.95 17.56 0.95
N SER A 32 -6.72 17.93 2.00
CA SER A 32 -7.72 18.99 1.96
C SER A 32 -7.12 20.38 1.73
N ASN A 33 -5.87 20.60 2.13
CA ASN A 33 -5.17 21.87 1.97
C ASN A 33 -4.49 22.01 0.59
N HIS A 34 -4.41 20.93 -0.19
CA HIS A 34 -3.81 20.95 -1.51
C HIS A 34 -4.82 21.40 -2.58
N LYS A 35 -4.73 22.68 -2.97
CA LYS A 35 -5.71 23.39 -3.82
C LYS A 35 -5.88 22.88 -5.26
N SER A 36 -5.15 21.86 -5.70
CA SER A 36 -5.14 21.43 -7.11
C SER A 36 -5.31 19.91 -7.30
N GLY A 37 -6.56 19.45 -7.39
CA GLY A 37 -6.88 18.07 -7.79
C GLY A 37 -6.55 16.98 -6.77
N SER A 38 -6.54 17.32 -5.47
CA SER A 38 -6.13 16.45 -4.37
C SER A 38 -7.07 15.30 -4.01
N GLY A 39 -8.27 15.23 -4.61
CA GLY A 39 -9.27 14.19 -4.31
C GLY A 39 -8.79 12.75 -4.54
N TRP A 40 -7.75 12.56 -5.36
CA TRP A 40 -7.17 11.24 -5.64
C TRP A 40 -6.16 10.77 -4.59
N LEU A 41 -5.53 11.69 -3.84
CA LEU A 41 -4.48 11.34 -2.87
C LEU A 41 -4.98 10.41 -1.76
N PRO A 42 -6.17 10.61 -1.17
CA PRO A 42 -6.70 9.66 -0.20
C PRO A 42 -6.88 8.26 -0.78
N LEU A 43 -7.27 8.14 -2.06
CA LEU A 43 -7.43 6.84 -2.72
C LEU A 43 -6.09 6.14 -2.97
N VAL A 44 -5.03 6.90 -3.22
CA VAL A 44 -3.66 6.37 -3.32
C VAL A 44 -3.20 5.78 -1.98
N LEU A 45 -3.60 6.39 -0.87
CA LEU A 45 -3.18 6.01 0.48
C LEU A 45 -4.13 5.00 1.18
N ILE A 46 -5.28 4.67 0.58
CA ILE A 46 -6.32 3.85 1.22
C ILE A 46 -5.83 2.45 1.62
N GLY A 47 -4.93 1.86 0.84
CA GLY A 47 -4.35 0.55 1.16
C GLY A 47 -3.48 0.58 2.42
N HIS A 48 -2.71 1.67 2.63
CA HIS A 48 -1.92 1.84 3.84
C HIS A 48 -2.82 2.02 5.07
N SER A 49 -3.86 2.84 4.96
CA SER A 49 -4.85 3.03 6.02
C SER A 49 -5.50 1.71 6.42
N SER A 50 -6.00 0.95 5.44
CA SER A 50 -6.65 -0.34 5.69
C SER A 50 -5.73 -1.35 6.38
N ARG A 51 -4.45 -1.42 5.98
CA ARG A 51 -3.43 -2.23 6.66
C ARG A 51 -3.28 -1.81 8.12
N ILE A 52 -3.12 -0.51 8.38
CA ILE A 52 -2.88 0.02 9.74
C ILE A 52 -4.09 -0.27 10.63
N VAL A 53 -5.30 -0.03 10.12
CA VAL A 53 -6.55 -0.30 10.83
C VAL A 53 -6.69 -1.79 11.16
N TYR A 54 -6.51 -2.65 10.15
CA TYR A 54 -6.63 -4.09 10.33
C TYR A 54 -5.61 -4.64 11.34
N GLU A 55 -4.31 -4.41 11.12
CA GLU A 55 -3.24 -4.94 11.97
C GLU A 55 -3.24 -4.29 13.36
N GLY A 56 -3.60 -3.02 13.46
CA GLY A 56 -3.77 -2.30 14.73
C GLY A 56 -4.93 -2.87 15.54
N SER A 57 -6.06 -3.18 14.90
CA SER A 57 -7.21 -3.80 15.58
C SER A 57 -6.87 -5.16 16.18
N ILE A 58 -6.06 -5.96 15.48
CA ILE A 58 -5.55 -7.25 15.99
C ILE A 58 -4.72 -7.04 17.25
N LEU A 59 -3.82 -6.04 17.25
CA LEU A 59 -3.03 -5.72 18.44
C LEU A 59 -3.93 -5.34 19.63
N LEU A 60 -4.90 -4.44 19.43
CA LEU A 60 -5.77 -4.00 20.52
C LEU A 60 -6.63 -5.13 21.09
N ARG A 61 -7.03 -6.08 20.24
CA ARG A 61 -7.78 -7.29 20.62
C ARG A 61 -6.90 -8.44 21.11
N SER A 62 -5.57 -8.27 21.18
CA SER A 62 -4.67 -9.33 21.63
C SER A 62 -5.03 -9.81 23.04
N SER A 63 -4.89 -11.12 23.24
CA SER A 63 -5.07 -11.76 24.55
C SER A 63 -3.91 -11.51 25.51
N ASP A 64 -2.77 -10.99 25.03
CA ASP A 64 -1.69 -10.52 25.87
C ASP A 64 -2.14 -9.25 26.63
N PRO A 65 -2.34 -9.31 27.96
CA PRO A 65 -2.82 -8.16 28.73
C PRO A 65 -1.82 -7.00 28.74
N ALA A 66 -0.53 -7.28 28.48
CA ALA A 66 0.48 -6.25 28.40
C ALA A 66 0.30 -5.44 27.12
N ALA A 67 0.01 -6.09 25.97
CA ALA A 67 -0.10 -5.47 24.64
C ALA A 67 -1.51 -4.97 24.32
N GLY A 68 -2.53 -5.80 24.56
CA GLY A 68 -3.93 -5.54 24.25
C GLY A 68 -4.53 -4.39 25.06
N LYS A 69 -5.57 -3.76 24.49
CA LYS A 69 -6.36 -2.71 25.16
C LYS A 69 -7.84 -2.97 24.88
N PRO A 70 -8.48 -3.94 25.57
CA PRO A 70 -9.86 -4.35 25.29
C PRO A 70 -10.89 -3.21 25.33
N LEU A 71 -10.70 -2.23 26.23
CA LEU A 71 -11.58 -1.06 26.31
C LEU A 71 -11.49 -0.17 25.06
N LEU A 72 -10.30 0.00 24.48
CA LEU A 72 -10.14 0.73 23.21
C LEU A 72 -10.62 -0.13 22.04
N ALA A 73 -10.35 -1.44 22.07
CA ALA A 73 -10.83 -2.36 21.05
C ALA A 73 -12.36 -2.36 20.93
N ALA A 74 -13.08 -2.15 22.03
CA ALA A 74 -14.54 -2.03 22.06
C ALA A 74 -15.07 -0.75 21.40
N LEU A 75 -14.22 0.24 21.12
CA LEU A 75 -14.59 1.47 20.39
C LEU A 75 -14.43 1.33 18.87
N LEU A 76 -13.81 0.26 18.39
CA LEU A 76 -13.68 0.00 16.96
C LEU A 76 -15.03 -0.51 16.44
N ASP A 77 -15.65 0.22 15.50
CA ASP A 77 -16.76 -0.29 14.70
C ASP A 77 -16.22 -1.40 13.78
N ASP A 78 -17.05 -2.41 13.51
CA ASP A 78 -16.70 -3.55 12.65
C ASP A 78 -17.64 -3.64 11.44
N ARG A 79 -18.45 -2.61 11.21
CA ARG A 79 -19.44 -2.55 10.12
C ARG A 79 -18.82 -2.76 8.74
N TYR A 80 -17.64 -2.21 8.48
CA TYR A 80 -16.87 -2.43 7.26
C TYR A 80 -15.61 -3.27 7.50
N GLY A 81 -15.54 -4.04 8.59
CA GLY A 81 -14.41 -4.91 8.93
C GLY A 81 -14.01 -5.85 7.79
N GLU A 82 -14.98 -6.47 7.11
CA GLU A 82 -14.72 -7.34 5.96
C GLU A 82 -14.13 -6.56 4.76
N THR A 83 -14.63 -5.36 4.48
CA THR A 83 -14.11 -4.50 3.41
C THR A 83 -12.70 -4.03 3.71
N ILE A 84 -12.42 -3.65 4.96
CA ILE A 84 -11.08 -3.26 5.43
C ILE A 84 -10.12 -4.45 5.34
N GLU A 85 -10.56 -5.65 5.74
CA GLU A 85 -9.79 -6.89 5.58
C GLU A 85 -9.48 -7.15 4.11
N ARG A 86 -10.49 -7.14 3.22
CA ARG A 86 -10.28 -7.31 1.77
C ARG A 86 -9.31 -6.28 1.21
N SER A 87 -9.41 -5.01 1.61
CA SER A 87 -8.50 -3.95 1.21
C SER A 87 -7.06 -4.21 1.68
N ARG A 88 -6.88 -4.63 2.94
CA ARG A 88 -5.57 -5.06 3.46
C ARG A 88 -4.99 -6.22 2.66
N HIS A 89 -5.80 -7.21 2.32
CA HIS A 89 -5.37 -8.37 1.52
C HIS A 89 -5.02 -7.97 0.09
N ALA A 90 -5.76 -7.06 -0.54
CA ALA A 90 -5.39 -6.50 -1.84
C ALA A 90 -4.02 -5.80 -1.81
N GLY A 91 -3.65 -5.18 -0.68
CA GLY A 91 -2.33 -4.57 -0.47
C GLY A 91 -1.16 -5.55 -0.33
N LYS A 92 -1.42 -6.83 -0.01
CA LYS A 92 -0.40 -7.89 -0.04
C LYS A 92 -0.04 -8.32 -1.45
N LEU A 93 -0.81 -7.86 -2.45
CA LEU A 93 -0.66 -8.24 -3.85
C LEU A 93 -0.71 -9.76 -3.99
N LEU A 94 0.43 -10.38 -4.34
CA LEU A 94 0.58 -11.84 -4.51
C LEU A 94 1.35 -12.51 -3.36
N ASP A 95 1.86 -11.76 -2.38
CA ASP A 95 2.52 -12.33 -1.19
C ASP A 95 1.51 -12.94 -0.18
N ASP A 96 0.22 -13.03 -0.57
CA ASP A 96 -0.82 -13.66 0.23
C ASP A 96 -0.92 -15.16 -0.08
N THR A 97 -0.55 -15.99 0.89
CA THR A 97 -0.63 -17.46 0.78
C THR A 97 -2.06 -17.99 0.65
N LEU A 98 -3.07 -17.15 0.81
CA LEU A 98 -4.49 -17.54 0.75
C LEU A 98 -5.06 -17.58 -0.68
N LYS A 99 -4.48 -16.82 -1.62
CA LYS A 99 -4.95 -16.75 -3.01
C LYS A 99 -3.81 -17.05 -3.97
N SER A 100 -4.05 -18.00 -4.88
CA SER A 100 -3.15 -18.27 -5.98
C SER A 100 -3.15 -17.13 -7.01
N TYR A 101 -2.07 -17.03 -7.78
CA TYR A 101 -1.98 -16.08 -8.89
C TYR A 101 -3.13 -16.22 -9.89
N ALA A 102 -3.58 -17.46 -10.17
CA ALA A 102 -4.71 -17.71 -11.05
C ALA A 102 -6.01 -17.10 -10.51
N GLN A 103 -6.29 -17.27 -9.21
CA GLN A 103 -7.48 -16.67 -8.57
C GLN A 103 -7.44 -15.14 -8.63
N LEU A 104 -6.28 -14.53 -8.43
CA LEU A 104 -6.13 -13.07 -8.54
C LEU A 104 -6.31 -12.57 -9.98
N LYS A 105 -5.91 -13.35 -10.99
CA LYS A 105 -6.23 -13.04 -12.39
C LYS A 105 -7.73 -13.10 -12.64
N ASP A 106 -8.42 -14.14 -12.16
CA ASP A 106 -9.86 -14.27 -12.32
C ASP A 106 -10.63 -13.11 -11.66
N GLU A 107 -10.23 -12.74 -10.43
CA GLU A 107 -10.77 -11.55 -9.75
C GLU A 107 -10.53 -10.28 -10.57
N MET A 108 -9.28 -10.04 -11.00
CA MET A 108 -8.95 -8.86 -11.79
C MET A 108 -9.70 -8.81 -13.13
N SER A 109 -9.94 -9.96 -13.76
CA SER A 109 -10.78 -10.07 -14.95
C SER A 109 -12.23 -9.63 -14.66
N ALA A 110 -12.79 -10.06 -13.54
CA ALA A 110 -14.14 -9.66 -13.13
C ALA A 110 -14.25 -8.13 -12.89
N PHE A 111 -13.25 -7.52 -12.23
CA PHE A 111 -13.20 -6.06 -12.08
C PHE A 111 -13.06 -5.35 -13.42
N TYR A 112 -12.19 -5.85 -14.31
CA TYR A 112 -12.00 -5.30 -15.63
C TYR A 112 -13.31 -5.32 -16.45
N LEU A 113 -13.99 -6.47 -16.50
CA LEU A 113 -15.24 -6.62 -17.24
C LEU A 113 -16.34 -5.70 -16.67
N ALA A 114 -16.50 -5.65 -15.35
CA ALA A 114 -17.50 -4.77 -14.73
C ALA A 114 -17.26 -3.30 -15.05
N HIS A 115 -16.00 -2.83 -15.00
CA HIS A 115 -15.65 -1.47 -15.41
C HIS A 115 -15.82 -1.24 -16.91
N HIS A 116 -15.42 -2.20 -17.73
CA HIS A 116 -15.59 -2.11 -19.18
C HIS A 116 -17.06 -1.96 -19.54
N ASP A 117 -17.94 -2.80 -19.00
CA ASP A 117 -19.37 -2.78 -19.28
C ASP A 117 -19.99 -1.44 -18.85
N GLU A 118 -19.68 -0.98 -17.63
CA GLU A 118 -20.19 0.27 -17.06
C GLU A 118 -19.74 1.53 -17.82
N PHE A 119 -18.49 1.55 -18.32
CA PHE A 119 -17.94 2.69 -19.06
C PHE A 119 -18.02 2.56 -20.59
N SER A 120 -18.44 1.40 -21.11
CA SER A 120 -18.62 1.19 -22.54
C SER A 120 -19.82 1.96 -23.10
N GLY A 121 -19.81 2.22 -24.40
CA GLY A 121 -20.89 2.97 -25.07
C GLY A 121 -20.85 4.48 -24.82
N ASN A 122 -19.80 5.01 -24.19
CA ASN A 122 -19.60 6.45 -23.97
C ASN A 122 -19.14 7.23 -25.22
N ALA A 123 -19.00 6.56 -26.36
CA ALA A 123 -18.65 7.16 -27.64
C ALA A 123 -19.73 6.88 -28.71
N VAL A 124 -19.95 7.84 -29.60
CA VAL A 124 -20.83 7.67 -30.77
C VAL A 124 -20.28 6.60 -31.71
N TRP A 125 -21.15 5.89 -32.43
CA TRP A 125 -20.81 4.68 -33.20
C TRP A 125 -19.64 4.85 -34.19
N PHE A 126 -19.52 6.03 -34.84
CA PHE A 126 -18.44 6.33 -35.78
C PHE A 126 -17.14 6.80 -35.11
N ALA A 127 -17.17 7.06 -33.80
CA ALA A 127 -16.05 7.52 -33.00
C ALA A 127 -15.71 6.54 -31.87
N ARG A 128 -16.03 5.25 -32.02
CA ARG A 128 -15.71 4.19 -31.03
C ARG A 128 -14.25 4.14 -30.59
N TRP A 129 -13.32 4.63 -31.42
CA TRP A 129 -11.91 4.75 -31.07
C TRP A 129 -11.62 5.78 -29.94
N LEU A 130 -12.59 6.65 -29.61
CA LEU A 130 -12.56 7.57 -28.47
C LEU A 130 -13.12 6.97 -27.18
N GLU A 131 -13.64 5.75 -27.22
CA GLU A 131 -14.21 5.09 -26.04
C GLU A 131 -13.13 4.87 -24.97
N THR A 132 -13.47 5.12 -23.71
CA THR A 132 -12.56 4.98 -22.57
C THR A 132 -13.21 4.22 -21.42
N ASP A 133 -12.47 3.33 -20.80
CA ASP A 133 -12.90 2.49 -19.66
C ASP A 133 -11.84 2.42 -18.54
N LEU A 134 -10.65 2.99 -18.75
CA LEU A 134 -9.55 3.06 -17.80
C LEU A 134 -9.22 4.52 -17.47
N GLY A 135 -9.56 4.94 -16.26
CA GLY A 135 -9.18 6.25 -15.71
C GLY A 135 -7.88 6.15 -14.92
N LEU A 136 -6.81 6.78 -15.39
CA LEU A 136 -5.51 6.81 -14.72
C LEU A 136 -5.36 8.09 -13.91
N TYR A 137 -4.88 8.00 -12.67
CA TYR A 137 -4.46 9.15 -11.88
C TYR A 137 -2.93 9.20 -11.80
N CYS A 138 -2.35 10.29 -12.30
CA CYS A 138 -0.91 10.43 -12.48
C CYS A 138 -0.36 11.61 -11.69
N ALA A 139 0.89 11.48 -11.23
CA ALA A 139 1.70 12.63 -10.83
C ALA A 139 2.02 13.51 -12.06
N PRO A 140 2.39 14.79 -11.88
CA PRO A 140 2.80 15.67 -12.98
C PRO A 140 3.95 15.12 -13.83
N SER A 141 4.86 14.34 -13.23
CA SER A 141 5.94 13.63 -13.93
C SER A 141 5.46 12.55 -14.90
N GLY A 142 4.15 12.23 -14.89
CA GLY A 142 3.57 11.15 -15.69
C GLY A 142 3.63 9.77 -15.03
N ARG A 143 4.18 9.67 -13.81
CA ARG A 143 4.14 8.45 -12.98
C ARG A 143 2.69 8.12 -12.61
N ILE A 144 2.32 6.85 -12.75
CA ILE A 144 0.97 6.38 -12.44
C ILE A 144 0.88 6.13 -10.95
N LEU A 145 -0.08 6.75 -10.29
CA LEU A 145 -0.36 6.56 -8.87
C LEU A 145 -1.57 5.65 -8.65
N GLY A 146 -2.28 5.30 -9.72
CA GLY A 146 -3.25 4.22 -9.79
C GLY A 146 -4.29 4.42 -10.89
N ASN A 147 -5.37 3.64 -10.83
CA ASN A 147 -6.45 3.65 -11.80
C ASN A 147 -7.78 3.21 -11.19
N ASN A 148 -8.89 3.51 -11.86
CA ASN A 148 -10.24 3.16 -11.41
C ASN A 148 -10.44 1.65 -11.15
N VAL A 149 -9.93 0.75 -12.01
CA VAL A 149 -10.12 -0.70 -11.89
C VAL A 149 -9.42 -1.26 -10.65
N THR A 150 -8.11 -1.03 -10.53
CA THR A 150 -7.34 -1.56 -9.41
C THR A 150 -7.60 -0.76 -8.13
N GLY A 151 -7.98 0.51 -8.24
CA GLY A 151 -8.43 1.32 -7.10
C GLY A 151 -9.70 0.76 -6.47
N HIS A 152 -10.64 0.29 -7.31
CA HIS A 152 -11.85 -0.38 -6.86
C HIS A 152 -11.51 -1.69 -6.10
N PHE A 153 -10.66 -2.53 -6.68
CA PHE A 153 -10.15 -3.75 -6.04
C PHE A 153 -9.43 -3.45 -4.71
N ARG A 154 -8.52 -2.46 -4.71
CA ARG A 154 -7.73 -2.09 -3.53
C ARG A 154 -8.55 -1.47 -2.41
N ALA A 155 -9.71 -0.90 -2.70
CA ALA A 155 -10.64 -0.43 -1.68
C ALA A 155 -11.38 -1.58 -0.97
N GLY A 156 -11.19 -2.83 -1.41
CA GLY A 156 -11.85 -4.00 -0.84
C GLY A 156 -13.34 -4.09 -1.18
N LEU A 157 -13.80 -3.33 -2.17
CA LEU A 157 -15.18 -3.39 -2.67
C LEU A 157 -15.36 -4.58 -3.62
N SER A 158 -16.60 -4.97 -3.90
CA SER A 158 -16.91 -6.06 -4.84
C SER A 158 -16.90 -5.55 -6.28
N SER A 159 -16.50 -6.37 -7.25
CA SER A 159 -16.61 -6.03 -8.67
C SER A 159 -18.05 -5.77 -9.11
N ALA A 160 -19.04 -6.27 -8.37
CA ALA A 160 -20.46 -6.01 -8.61
C ALA A 160 -20.94 -4.64 -8.11
N THR A 161 -20.12 -3.90 -7.35
CA THR A 161 -20.47 -2.55 -6.88
C THR A 161 -20.46 -1.59 -8.07
N SER A 162 -21.61 -0.97 -8.35
CA SER A 162 -21.71 0.03 -9.44
C SER A 162 -21.01 1.34 -9.08
N LEU A 163 -20.66 2.16 -10.08
CA LEU A 163 -20.02 3.46 -9.84
C LEU A 163 -20.87 4.40 -8.99
N ALA A 164 -22.20 4.37 -9.20
CA ALA A 164 -23.14 5.18 -8.44
C ALA A 164 -23.11 4.85 -6.93
N GLN A 165 -22.79 3.60 -6.58
CA GLN A 165 -22.66 3.14 -5.19
C GLN A 165 -21.23 3.31 -4.66
N MET A 166 -20.23 3.17 -5.54
CA MET A 166 -18.81 3.20 -5.18
C MET A 166 -18.43 4.45 -4.39
N GLY A 167 -18.83 5.64 -4.86
CA GLY A 167 -18.50 6.88 -4.15
C GLY A 167 -19.03 6.94 -2.72
N ARG A 168 -20.26 6.45 -2.50
CA ARG A 168 -20.85 6.39 -1.16
C ARG A 168 -20.17 5.34 -0.29
N GLN A 169 -19.94 4.14 -0.81
CA GLN A 169 -19.26 3.08 -0.06
C GLN A 169 -17.83 3.48 0.31
N LEU A 170 -17.10 4.11 -0.61
CA LEU A 170 -15.75 4.63 -0.33
C LEU A 170 -15.78 5.69 0.77
N PHE A 171 -16.77 6.58 0.78
CA PHE A 171 -16.93 7.56 1.84
C PHE A 171 -17.20 6.89 3.20
N GLU A 172 -18.11 5.93 3.25
CA GLU A 172 -18.46 5.21 4.49
C GLU A 172 -17.28 4.39 5.02
N VAL A 173 -16.53 3.72 4.14
CA VAL A 173 -15.29 3.00 4.50
C VAL A 173 -14.23 3.98 5.02
N ALA A 174 -14.07 5.15 4.38
CA ALA A 174 -13.12 6.16 4.82
C ALA A 174 -13.49 6.75 6.19
N GLU A 175 -14.79 6.95 6.47
CA GLU A 175 -15.29 7.40 7.77
C GLU A 175 -14.97 6.39 8.88
N GLU A 176 -15.24 5.10 8.65
CA GLU A 176 -14.90 4.04 9.61
C GLU A 176 -13.39 3.95 9.84
N GLN A 177 -12.60 4.01 8.76
CA GLN A 177 -11.14 4.02 8.87
C GLN A 177 -10.64 5.23 9.68
N GLY A 178 -11.17 6.43 9.43
CA GLY A 178 -10.81 7.63 10.19
C GLY A 178 -11.12 7.51 11.68
N GLY A 179 -12.29 6.94 12.02
CA GLY A 179 -12.66 6.62 13.39
C GLY A 179 -11.69 5.62 14.04
N ALA A 180 -11.39 4.53 13.34
CA ALA A 180 -10.46 3.50 13.81
C ALA A 180 -9.03 4.05 14.00
N LEU A 181 -8.52 4.84 13.07
CA LEU A 181 -7.21 5.49 13.18
C LEU A 181 -7.11 6.39 14.42
N SER A 182 -8.20 7.09 14.76
CA SER A 182 -8.27 7.91 15.98
C SER A 182 -8.16 7.07 17.25
N VAL A 183 -8.84 5.91 17.29
CA VAL A 183 -8.74 4.95 18.41
C VAL A 183 -7.33 4.35 18.50
N LEU A 184 -6.72 4.03 17.36
CA LEU A 184 -5.37 3.44 17.29
C LEU A 184 -4.28 4.44 17.70
N ALA A 185 -4.41 5.72 17.35
CA ALA A 185 -3.49 6.76 17.82
C ALA A 185 -3.50 6.86 19.36
N ALA A 186 -4.69 6.76 19.97
CA ALA A 186 -4.84 6.75 21.42
C ALA A 186 -4.22 5.52 22.12
N ALA A 187 -3.86 4.46 21.38
CA ALA A 187 -3.30 3.24 21.95
C ALA A 187 -1.97 3.47 22.71
N ALA A 188 -1.17 4.44 22.26
CA ALA A 188 0.07 4.82 22.96
C ALA A 188 -0.16 5.82 24.11
N GLY A 189 -1.41 6.18 24.41
CA GLY A 189 -1.75 7.26 25.34
C GLY A 189 -1.65 8.65 24.73
N ASP A 190 -1.44 8.75 23.41
CA ASP A 190 -1.44 10.02 22.67
C ASP A 190 -2.83 10.27 22.06
N ALA A 191 -3.60 11.14 22.69
CA ALA A 191 -4.93 11.55 22.23
C ALA A 191 -4.88 12.85 21.39
N THR A 192 -3.71 13.26 20.89
CA THR A 192 -3.59 14.46 20.08
C THR A 192 -4.42 14.31 18.80
N PRO A 193 -5.32 15.26 18.47
CA PRO A 193 -6.10 15.21 17.22
C PRO A 193 -5.18 15.27 15.99
N PRO A 194 -5.47 14.51 14.91
CA PRO A 194 -4.75 14.63 13.64
C PRO A 194 -4.68 16.08 13.15
N THR A 195 -3.56 16.43 12.55
CA THR A 195 -3.27 17.79 12.06
C THR A 195 -2.79 17.72 10.63
N SER A 196 -3.21 18.67 9.80
CA SER A 196 -2.64 18.82 8.46
C SER A 196 -1.21 19.37 8.55
N THR A 197 -0.21 18.50 8.64
CA THR A 197 1.21 18.84 8.81
C THR A 197 2.02 18.80 7.52
N PHE A 198 1.53 18.09 6.51
CA PHE A 198 2.23 17.91 5.24
C PHE A 198 1.78 18.89 4.17
N ASP A 199 2.76 19.32 3.37
CA ASP A 199 2.56 20.14 2.18
C ASP A 199 2.82 19.30 0.93
N TYR A 200 1.75 19.07 0.17
CA TYR A 200 1.82 18.38 -1.12
C TYR A 200 2.18 19.31 -2.28
N ALA A 201 2.49 20.59 -2.07
CA ALA A 201 2.80 21.54 -3.15
C ALA A 201 3.89 21.03 -4.10
N ASN A 202 4.91 20.34 -3.57
CA ASN A 202 5.99 19.74 -4.36
C ASN A 202 5.55 18.54 -5.21
N LEU A 203 4.41 17.91 -4.90
CA LEU A 203 3.81 16.91 -5.79
C LEU A 203 3.31 17.56 -7.08
N GLY A 204 2.83 18.80 -6.99
CA GLY A 204 2.12 19.50 -8.06
C GLY A 204 0.72 18.94 -8.31
N ARG A 205 0.08 19.43 -9.38
CA ARG A 205 -1.31 19.07 -9.71
C ARG A 205 -1.38 17.68 -10.33
N MET A 206 -2.01 16.73 -9.63
CA MET A 206 -2.32 15.42 -10.21
C MET A 206 -3.19 15.53 -11.46
N VAL A 207 -2.95 14.64 -12.42
CA VAL A 207 -3.62 14.65 -13.73
C VAL A 207 -4.39 13.35 -13.94
N GLY A 208 -5.67 13.48 -14.26
CA GLY A 208 -6.50 12.37 -14.75
C GLY A 208 -6.27 12.14 -16.25
N LYS A 209 -6.16 10.87 -16.66
CA LYS A 209 -6.03 10.47 -18.06
C LYS A 209 -6.92 9.27 -18.35
N ASP A 210 -7.96 9.49 -19.15
CA ASP A 210 -8.85 8.41 -19.57
C ASP A 210 -8.31 7.72 -20.82
N ARG A 211 -8.39 6.40 -20.83
CA ARG A 211 -7.84 5.53 -21.88
C ARG A 211 -8.80 4.37 -22.13
N LYS A 212 -8.66 3.75 -23.30
CA LYS A 212 -9.16 2.39 -23.53
C LYS A 212 -8.15 1.40 -22.96
N ALA A 213 -8.56 0.58 -22.00
CA ALA A 213 -7.74 -0.36 -21.26
C ALA A 213 -6.95 -1.27 -22.20
N LEU A 214 -7.63 -1.95 -23.12
CA LEU A 214 -6.98 -2.87 -24.07
C LEU A 214 -5.93 -2.16 -24.93
N ALA A 215 -6.25 -0.99 -25.49
CA ALA A 215 -5.32 -0.25 -26.33
C ALA A 215 -4.13 0.32 -25.54
N TYR A 216 -4.36 0.71 -24.29
CA TYR A 216 -3.33 1.20 -23.38
C TYR A 216 -2.39 0.08 -22.95
N LEU A 217 -2.95 -1.05 -22.49
CA LEU A 217 -2.20 -2.21 -22.00
C LEU A 217 -1.52 -2.99 -23.12
N ALA A 218 -2.01 -2.93 -24.36
CA ALA A 218 -1.32 -3.50 -25.52
C ALA A 218 0.08 -2.88 -25.74
N LYS A 219 0.28 -1.62 -25.32
CA LYS A 219 1.55 -0.88 -25.45
C LYS A 219 2.36 -0.84 -24.14
N ARG A 220 1.91 -1.57 -23.11
CA ARG A 220 2.51 -1.60 -21.77
C ARG A 220 2.82 -3.02 -21.36
N TYR A 221 3.92 -3.17 -20.63
CA TYR A 221 4.44 -4.46 -20.20
C TYR A 221 4.73 -5.40 -21.37
N ASP A 222 5.09 -6.65 -21.07
CA ASP A 222 5.39 -7.64 -22.10
C ASP A 222 4.13 -7.97 -22.96
N PRO A 223 4.23 -8.08 -24.30
CA PRO A 223 3.08 -8.38 -25.15
C PRO A 223 2.42 -9.73 -24.87
N VAL A 224 3.18 -10.72 -24.37
CA VAL A 224 2.65 -12.07 -24.12
C VAL A 224 1.78 -12.15 -22.87
N LEU A 225 1.91 -11.17 -21.97
CA LEU A 225 1.13 -11.15 -20.73
C LEU A 225 -0.34 -10.85 -21.02
N PRO A 226 -1.27 -11.60 -20.40
CA PRO A 226 -2.69 -11.33 -20.55
C PRO A 226 -3.09 -10.03 -19.83
N VAL A 227 -4.28 -9.51 -20.17
CA VAL A 227 -4.77 -8.20 -19.70
C VAL A 227 -4.84 -8.14 -18.17
N GLU A 228 -5.27 -9.22 -17.53
CA GLU A 228 -5.37 -9.38 -16.08
C GLU A 228 -4.00 -9.24 -15.41
N SER A 229 -2.98 -9.90 -15.96
CA SER A 229 -1.60 -9.78 -15.49
C SER A 229 -1.08 -8.35 -15.66
N LYS A 230 -1.43 -7.69 -16.77
CA LYS A 230 -1.06 -6.29 -17.00
C LYS A 230 -1.76 -5.31 -16.04
N LEU A 231 -3.00 -5.58 -15.65
CA LEU A 231 -3.70 -4.80 -14.63
C LEU A 231 -3.09 -5.00 -13.23
N LEU A 232 -2.69 -6.23 -12.89
CA LEU A 232 -1.93 -6.51 -11.67
C LEU A 232 -0.58 -5.79 -11.66
N LEU A 233 0.17 -5.78 -12.78
CA LEU A 233 1.40 -4.98 -12.90
C LEU A 233 1.14 -3.49 -12.78
N LEU A 234 0.01 -2.99 -13.32
CA LEU A 234 -0.38 -1.60 -13.17
C LEU A 234 -0.70 -1.24 -11.72
N MET A 235 -1.28 -2.16 -10.96
CA MET A 235 -1.49 -2.02 -9.52
C MET A 235 -0.16 -1.97 -8.75
N VAL A 236 0.78 -2.87 -9.09
CA VAL A 236 2.13 -2.89 -8.50
C VAL A 236 2.89 -1.60 -8.82
N GLU A 237 2.84 -1.15 -10.08
CA GLU A 237 3.47 0.09 -10.52
C GLU A 237 2.93 1.30 -9.76
N ALA A 238 1.60 1.36 -9.57
CA ALA A 238 0.97 2.41 -8.79
C ALA A 238 1.43 2.44 -7.34
N GLU A 239 1.55 1.27 -6.70
CA GLU A 239 2.04 1.15 -5.34
C GLU A 239 3.49 1.63 -5.22
N ILE A 240 4.39 1.15 -6.08
CA ILE A 240 5.79 1.53 -5.98
C ILE A 240 6.01 3.00 -6.38
N ASN A 241 5.26 3.54 -7.34
CA ASN A 241 5.31 4.97 -7.65
C ASN A 241 4.81 5.81 -6.46
N THR A 242 3.87 5.31 -5.66
CA THR A 242 3.45 5.98 -4.43
C THR A 242 4.59 6.05 -3.42
N THR A 243 5.37 4.97 -3.29
CA THR A 243 6.56 4.96 -2.42
C THR A 243 7.68 5.90 -2.87
N ASP A 244 7.80 6.12 -4.17
CA ASP A 244 8.83 6.96 -4.80
C ASP A 244 8.44 8.44 -4.84
N VAL A 245 7.16 8.73 -5.07
CA VAL A 245 6.68 10.10 -5.35
C VAL A 245 5.92 10.72 -4.17
N VAL A 246 5.09 9.94 -3.47
CA VAL A 246 4.18 10.47 -2.44
C VAL A 246 4.79 10.33 -1.05
N LEU A 247 5.30 9.14 -0.69
CA LEU A 247 5.83 8.88 0.65
C LEU A 247 6.94 9.86 1.09
N PRO A 248 7.89 10.29 0.23
CA PRO A 248 8.91 11.26 0.63
C PRO A 248 8.34 12.62 1.05
N LEU A 249 7.16 13.00 0.54
CA LEU A 249 6.50 14.26 0.89
C LEU A 249 5.84 14.21 2.28
N ILE A 250 5.57 13.00 2.77
CA ILE A 250 4.87 12.76 4.04
C ILE A 250 5.76 12.04 5.06
N GLU A 251 7.07 12.22 4.96
CA GLU A 251 8.06 11.53 5.80
C GLU A 251 8.54 12.34 6.99
N ARG A 252 8.65 13.66 6.85
CA ARG A 252 9.25 14.50 7.89
C ARG A 252 8.48 14.39 9.22
N GLY A 253 9.16 13.96 10.28
CA GLY A 253 8.58 13.71 11.60
C GLY A 253 7.85 12.37 11.75
N HIS A 254 7.83 11.56 10.69
CA HIS A 254 7.17 10.25 10.61
C HIS A 254 8.08 9.22 9.92
N GLU A 255 9.40 9.36 10.08
CA GLU A 255 10.41 8.61 9.34
C GLU A 255 10.25 7.10 9.51
N GLU A 256 9.95 6.64 10.73
CA GLU A 256 9.74 5.22 11.04
C GLU A 256 8.45 4.66 10.41
N ALA A 257 7.36 5.43 10.42
CA ALA A 257 6.10 5.01 9.82
C ALA A 257 6.21 4.92 8.29
N VAL A 258 6.87 5.91 7.68
CA VAL A 258 7.15 5.89 6.24
C VAL A 258 8.12 4.77 5.87
N PHE A 259 9.15 4.50 6.69
CA PHE A 259 10.01 3.34 6.50
C PHE A 259 9.21 2.04 6.50
N ARG A 260 8.33 1.83 7.49
CA ARG A 260 7.48 0.62 7.55
C ARG A 260 6.59 0.48 6.32
N ALA A 261 5.91 1.56 5.92
CA ALA A 261 5.08 1.56 4.72
C ALA A 261 5.90 1.22 3.46
N ARG A 262 7.04 1.89 3.26
CA ARG A 262 7.93 1.66 2.11
C ARG A 262 8.50 0.24 2.08
N MET A 263 8.93 -0.28 3.23
CA MET A 263 9.46 -1.65 3.36
C MET A 263 8.43 -2.69 2.92
N ILE A 264 7.20 -2.56 3.41
CA ILE A 264 6.09 -3.47 3.09
C ILE A 264 5.74 -3.41 1.60
N SER A 265 5.52 -2.20 1.08
CA SER A 265 5.14 -1.99 -0.32
C SER A 265 6.22 -2.47 -1.29
N THR A 266 7.49 -2.18 -1.00
CA THR A 266 8.62 -2.62 -1.84
C THR A 266 8.75 -4.14 -1.82
N TYR A 267 8.67 -4.76 -0.64
CA TYR A 267 8.77 -6.21 -0.50
C TYR A 267 7.65 -6.93 -1.27
N HIS A 268 6.40 -6.52 -1.06
CA HIS A 268 5.25 -7.12 -1.73
C HIS A 268 5.27 -6.88 -3.24
N ALA A 269 5.68 -5.69 -3.69
CA ALA A 269 5.82 -5.38 -5.11
C ALA A 269 6.85 -6.29 -5.79
N LEU A 270 8.02 -6.47 -5.18
CA LEU A 270 9.07 -7.35 -5.70
C LEU A 270 8.62 -8.81 -5.77
N ARG A 271 8.02 -9.34 -4.68
CA ARG A 271 7.48 -10.71 -4.67
C ARG A 271 6.40 -10.89 -5.72
N ALA A 272 5.48 -9.93 -5.86
CA ALA A 272 4.43 -10.01 -6.87
C ALA A 272 5.00 -10.04 -8.29
N VAL A 273 5.96 -9.17 -8.61
CA VAL A 273 6.58 -9.16 -9.95
C VAL A 273 7.36 -10.45 -10.19
N GLU A 274 8.11 -10.96 -9.20
CA GLU A 274 8.82 -12.24 -9.29
C GLU A 274 7.84 -13.40 -9.57
N GLU A 275 6.76 -13.51 -8.82
CA GLU A 275 5.76 -14.56 -9.00
C GLU A 275 5.07 -14.49 -10.36
N MET A 276 4.68 -13.29 -10.80
CA MET A 276 4.05 -13.10 -12.12
C MET A 276 4.99 -13.51 -13.25
N LEU A 277 6.26 -13.12 -13.17
CA LEU A 277 7.26 -13.47 -14.18
C LEU A 277 7.67 -14.94 -14.13
N ASN A 278 7.56 -15.61 -12.98
CA ASN A 278 7.76 -17.05 -12.87
C ASN A 278 6.58 -17.83 -13.44
N ALA A 279 5.36 -17.32 -13.29
CA ALA A 279 4.15 -17.93 -13.85
C ALA A 279 4.07 -17.78 -15.38
N ASP A 280 4.63 -16.71 -15.95
CA ASP A 280 4.67 -16.43 -17.38
C ASP A 280 6.13 -16.42 -17.90
N PRO A 281 6.81 -17.58 -17.98
CA PRO A 281 8.23 -17.67 -18.35
C PRO A 281 8.52 -17.28 -19.82
N SER A 282 7.49 -17.26 -20.67
CA SER A 282 7.60 -16.81 -22.07
C SER A 282 7.71 -15.29 -22.21
N ALA A 283 7.48 -14.51 -21.14
CA ALA A 283 7.69 -13.07 -21.17
C ALA A 283 9.20 -12.76 -21.20
N ASP A 284 9.67 -12.28 -22.35
CA ASP A 284 11.08 -12.15 -22.69
C ASP A 284 11.45 -10.82 -23.37
N SER A 285 10.54 -9.84 -23.39
CA SER A 285 10.83 -8.52 -23.95
C SER A 285 12.07 -7.88 -23.28
N PRO A 286 12.79 -6.96 -23.95
CA PRO A 286 13.97 -6.31 -23.35
C PRO A 286 13.68 -5.63 -22.01
N ALA A 287 12.46 -5.12 -21.81
CA ALA A 287 12.03 -4.55 -20.54
C ALA A 287 11.79 -5.63 -19.47
N THR A 288 11.21 -6.77 -19.84
CA THR A 288 11.07 -7.94 -18.97
C THR A 288 12.42 -8.44 -18.47
N ILE A 289 13.41 -8.55 -19.37
CA ILE A 289 14.77 -8.96 -19.02
C ILE A 289 15.39 -7.99 -18.01
N ARG A 290 15.20 -6.67 -18.18
CA ARG A 290 15.67 -5.67 -17.20
C ARG A 290 15.02 -5.85 -15.83
N VAL A 291 13.72 -6.14 -15.78
CA VAL A 291 13.02 -6.40 -14.51
C VAL A 291 13.52 -7.68 -13.85
N ARG A 292 13.71 -8.77 -14.61
CA ARG A 292 14.32 -10.02 -14.09
C ARG A 292 15.73 -9.76 -13.55
N SER A 293 16.55 -9.02 -14.29
CA SER A 293 17.90 -8.63 -13.83
C SER A 293 17.84 -7.88 -12.50
N LEU A 294 16.90 -6.94 -12.33
CA LEU A 294 16.72 -6.22 -11.06
C LEU A 294 16.33 -7.17 -9.92
N LEU A 295 15.48 -8.16 -10.17
CA LEU A 295 15.07 -9.16 -9.18
C LEU A 295 16.22 -10.08 -8.75
N ASP A 296 17.12 -10.42 -9.67
CA ASP A 296 18.26 -11.31 -9.43
C ASP A 296 19.47 -10.62 -8.80
N GLU A 297 19.48 -9.30 -8.72
CA GLU A 297 20.57 -8.56 -8.07
C GLU A 297 20.70 -8.88 -6.58
N SER A 298 21.95 -8.92 -6.12
CA SER A 298 22.29 -9.27 -4.73
C SER A 298 21.57 -8.40 -3.68
N SER A 299 21.36 -7.12 -3.94
CA SER A 299 20.64 -6.22 -3.04
C SER A 299 19.15 -6.55 -2.96
N THR A 300 18.53 -6.84 -4.10
CA THR A 300 17.12 -7.26 -4.18
C THR A 300 16.92 -8.64 -3.54
N ARG A 301 17.82 -9.59 -3.84
CA ARG A 301 17.85 -10.90 -3.19
C ARG A 301 18.06 -10.80 -1.69
N GLY A 302 18.95 -9.93 -1.24
CA GLY A 302 19.14 -9.62 0.18
C GLY A 302 17.85 -9.13 0.84
N LEU A 303 17.11 -8.23 0.18
CA LEU A 303 15.82 -7.75 0.68
C LEU A 303 14.76 -8.87 0.77
N LEU A 304 14.73 -9.77 -0.20
CA LEU A 304 13.70 -10.81 -0.33
C LEU A 304 13.96 -12.05 0.54
N ASP A 305 15.21 -12.50 0.60
CA ASP A 305 15.58 -13.84 1.06
C ASP A 305 16.32 -13.84 2.40
N ASP A 306 16.96 -12.72 2.78
CA ASP A 306 17.61 -12.59 4.09
C ASP A 306 16.60 -12.80 5.22
N ARG A 307 16.98 -13.62 6.21
CA ARG A 307 16.08 -13.99 7.31
C ARG A 307 15.80 -12.81 8.23
N GLY A 308 16.82 -12.02 8.55
CA GLY A 308 16.71 -10.85 9.42
C GLY A 308 15.83 -9.79 8.79
N VAL A 309 16.07 -9.47 7.52
CA VAL A 309 15.26 -8.51 6.77
C VAL A 309 13.79 -8.95 6.66
N ARG A 310 13.52 -10.24 6.43
CA ARG A 310 12.15 -10.77 6.45
C ARG A 310 11.49 -10.63 7.84
N GLN A 311 12.25 -10.81 8.92
CA GLN A 311 11.73 -10.60 10.27
C GLN A 311 11.43 -9.11 10.54
N VAL A 312 12.28 -8.20 10.05
CA VAL A 312 12.00 -6.75 10.08
C VAL A 312 10.72 -6.43 9.31
N ARG A 313 10.58 -6.93 8.08
CA ARG A 313 9.35 -6.78 7.28
C ARG A 313 8.11 -7.23 8.06
N ASN A 314 8.18 -8.39 8.70
CA ASN A 314 7.07 -8.90 9.51
C ASN A 314 6.74 -7.98 10.68
N ARG A 315 7.72 -7.27 11.25
CA ARG A 315 7.51 -6.27 12.31
C ARG A 315 6.95 -4.95 11.79
N CYS A 316 7.27 -4.58 10.55
CA CYS A 316 6.62 -3.45 9.89
C CYS A 316 5.12 -3.70 9.71
N MET A 317 4.73 -4.97 9.48
CA MET A 317 3.34 -5.37 9.22
C MET A 317 2.56 -5.73 10.48
N HIS A 318 3.13 -6.56 11.36
CA HIS A 318 2.49 -7.10 12.55
C HIS A 318 3.11 -6.49 13.81
N TYR A 319 2.31 -5.67 14.49
CA TYR A 319 2.80 -4.86 15.60
C TYR A 319 3.11 -5.66 16.87
N GLU A 320 2.43 -6.78 17.13
CA GLU A 320 2.59 -7.50 18.40
C GLU A 320 3.96 -8.18 18.52
N ILE A 321 4.79 -7.69 19.45
CA ILE A 321 6.15 -8.21 19.68
C ILE A 321 6.13 -9.31 20.76
N ARG A 322 5.94 -10.56 20.33
CA ARG A 322 5.93 -11.73 21.24
C ARG A 322 7.30 -12.27 21.64
N SER A 323 8.34 -11.98 20.86
CA SER A 323 9.66 -12.59 21.07
C SER A 323 10.35 -12.00 22.30
N ARG A 324 10.56 -12.82 23.33
CA ARG A 324 11.22 -12.38 24.56
C ARG A 324 12.71 -12.11 24.43
N SER A 325 13.34 -12.70 23.41
CA SER A 325 14.78 -12.56 23.14
C SER A 325 15.12 -11.27 22.39
N LEU A 326 14.12 -10.52 21.92
CA LEU A 326 14.36 -9.26 21.23
C LEU A 326 14.67 -8.17 22.26
N ALA A 327 15.90 -7.70 22.27
CA ALA A 327 16.30 -6.53 23.05
C ALA A 327 15.80 -5.28 22.34
N LEU A 328 14.99 -4.48 23.03
CA LEU A 328 14.44 -3.23 22.51
C LEU A 328 15.14 -2.06 23.18
N ASP A 329 15.38 -1.01 22.40
CA ASP A 329 15.94 0.25 22.88
C ASP A 329 15.08 1.42 22.39
N ALA A 330 14.40 2.09 23.32
CA ALA A 330 13.53 3.22 23.02
C ALA A 330 14.27 4.47 22.52
N ALA A 331 15.59 4.53 22.65
CA ALA A 331 16.41 5.61 22.09
C ALA A 331 16.79 5.38 20.61
N MET A 332 16.63 4.16 20.10
CA MET A 332 16.95 3.82 18.70
C MET A 332 15.70 3.89 17.80
N PRO A 333 15.88 4.20 16.50
CA PRO A 333 14.78 4.16 15.54
C PRO A 333 14.05 2.82 15.58
N MET A 334 12.73 2.87 15.54
CA MET A 334 11.86 1.69 15.57
C MET A 334 12.18 0.77 16.76
N PHE A 335 12.54 1.36 17.90
CA PHE A 335 12.88 0.67 19.15
C PHE A 335 14.07 -0.30 19.02
N GLY A 336 14.95 -0.09 18.04
CA GLY A 336 16.10 -0.95 17.76
C GLY A 336 15.75 -2.30 17.16
N ILE A 337 14.54 -2.46 16.63
CA ILE A 337 14.06 -3.72 16.05
C ILE A 337 14.90 -4.13 14.84
N VAL A 338 15.38 -3.16 14.04
CA VAL A 338 16.18 -3.46 12.85
C VAL A 338 17.50 -4.09 13.27
N GLU A 339 18.26 -3.41 14.13
CA GLU A 339 19.57 -3.83 14.62
C GLU A 339 19.51 -5.15 15.39
N ALA A 340 18.39 -5.41 16.09
CA ALA A 340 18.20 -6.65 16.83
C ALA A 340 17.85 -7.85 15.94
N LEU A 341 17.33 -7.63 14.72
CA LEU A 341 16.92 -8.67 13.79
C LEU A 341 17.86 -8.82 12.58
N TRP A 342 18.56 -7.75 12.24
CA TRP A 342 19.45 -7.64 11.09
C TRP A 342 20.75 -6.98 11.57
N ASP A 343 21.89 -7.51 11.15
CA ASP A 343 23.23 -7.18 11.66
C ASP A 343 23.76 -5.80 11.25
N ARG A 344 22.85 -4.88 10.93
CA ARG A 344 23.07 -3.55 10.36
C ARG A 344 22.00 -2.59 10.87
N THR A 345 22.15 -1.32 10.50
CA THR A 345 21.33 -0.23 11.05
C THR A 345 20.01 -0.01 10.31
N PHE A 346 19.05 0.62 11.00
CA PHE A 346 17.83 1.16 10.42
C PHE A 346 18.11 2.03 9.19
N ASP A 347 19.08 2.95 9.28
CA ASP A 347 19.39 3.88 8.21
C ASP A 347 19.94 3.17 6.96
N GLU A 348 20.81 2.17 7.15
CA GLU A 348 21.31 1.35 6.04
C GLU A 348 20.17 0.59 5.35
N LEU A 349 19.25 -0.01 6.11
CA LEU A 349 18.11 -0.72 5.54
C LEU A 349 17.18 0.25 4.80
N ASN A 350 16.90 1.42 5.38
CA ASN A 350 16.07 2.45 4.77
C ASN A 350 16.67 2.94 3.44
N VAL A 351 17.99 3.16 3.38
CA VAL A 351 18.69 3.52 2.13
C VAL A 351 18.56 2.41 1.08
N ILE A 352 18.78 1.14 1.46
CA ILE A 352 18.66 -0.01 0.55
C ILE A 352 17.23 -0.12 -0.01
N VAL A 353 16.23 -0.06 0.88
CA VAL A 353 14.82 -0.16 0.50
C VAL A 353 14.43 0.98 -0.44
N ARG A 354 14.81 2.23 -0.13
CA ARG A 354 14.56 3.39 -1.00
C ARG A 354 15.19 3.21 -2.38
N ALA A 355 16.45 2.77 -2.44
CA ALA A 355 17.16 2.57 -3.70
C ALA A 355 16.50 1.48 -4.57
N ILE A 356 16.16 0.33 -3.98
CA ILE A 356 15.48 -0.76 -4.69
C ILE A 356 14.09 -0.30 -5.17
N SER A 357 13.35 0.39 -4.31
CA SER A 357 12.03 0.93 -4.61
C SER A 357 12.04 1.87 -5.81
N GLY A 358 12.96 2.86 -5.84
CA GLY A 358 13.07 3.80 -6.95
C GLY A 358 13.46 3.12 -8.26
N ARG A 359 14.34 2.11 -8.21
CA ARG A 359 14.75 1.34 -9.39
C ARG A 359 13.64 0.45 -9.93
N LEU A 360 12.85 -0.17 -9.05
CA LEU A 360 11.66 -0.92 -9.46
C LEU A 360 10.62 0.02 -10.08
N ALA A 361 10.36 1.17 -9.46
CA ALA A 361 9.46 2.17 -10.00
C ALA A 361 9.89 2.61 -11.41
N GLU A 362 11.16 2.97 -11.61
CA GLU A 362 11.72 3.28 -12.92
C GLU A 362 11.53 2.14 -13.93
N ALA A 363 11.92 0.92 -13.56
CA ALA A 363 11.79 -0.25 -14.44
C ALA A 363 10.34 -0.49 -14.90
N LEU A 364 9.36 -0.42 -14.00
CA LEU A 364 7.94 -0.61 -14.32
C LEU A 364 7.38 0.53 -15.18
N SER A 365 7.73 1.79 -14.91
CA SER A 365 7.25 2.92 -15.71
C SER A 365 7.84 2.98 -17.12
N LEU A 366 9.06 2.48 -17.30
CA LEU A 366 9.71 2.35 -18.60
C LEU A 366 9.35 1.04 -19.33
N TRP A 367 8.56 0.15 -18.72
CA TRP A 367 8.12 -1.09 -19.34
C TRP A 367 7.03 -0.83 -20.39
N ARG A 368 7.49 -0.55 -21.60
CA ARG A 368 6.69 -0.24 -22.78
C ARG A 368 7.29 -0.99 -23.98
N VAL A 369 6.45 -1.28 -24.96
CA VAL A 369 6.80 -2.01 -26.18
C VAL A 369 6.58 -1.12 -27.38
#